data_AF-A0A174U0L0-F1
#
_entry.id   AF-A0A174U0L0-F1
#
_cell.length_a   1.000
_cell.length_b   1.000
_cell.length_c   1.000
_cell.angle_alpha   90.00
_cell.angle_beta   90.00
_cell.angle_gamma   90.00
#
_symmetry.space_group_name_H-M   'P 1'
#
loop_
_entity.id
_entity.type
_entity.pdbx_description
1 polymer ?
#
loop_
_entity_poly.entity_id
_entity_poly.type
_entity_poly.pdbx_seq_one_letter_code
_entity_poly.pdbx_strand_id
1 'polypeptide(L)'
;MLEAFSFPKTKEQMAWKEIKCHADKEGITVFQPDDSHSPHAICYDKTVFLKEQKASNIFLLFSKLFILITLLISGAFIMVVKNLAEMSSYQRRYEFFHSMGMKQKEQKKILSFEICSVANIALGTGICLALLYVMTYLHWYDAMGEKISTTFWIYWLKLVGIYIIIQIVVQKLFVRYVNKRI
;
A
#
# COMPACT_ATOMS: atom_id res chain seq x y z
N MET A 1 19.44 -3.77 6.31
CA MET A 1 20.04 -5.00 5.75
C MET A 1 20.76 -4.78 4.41
N LEU A 2 20.17 -4.12 3.40
CA LEU A 2 20.86 -3.81 2.11
C LEU A 2 22.12 -2.93 2.27
N GLU A 3 22.10 -1.96 3.20
CA GLU A 3 23.25 -1.07 3.44
C GLU A 3 24.49 -1.80 4.00
N ALA A 4 24.29 -2.87 4.78
CA ALA A 4 25.40 -3.66 5.33
C ALA A 4 26.21 -4.37 4.24
N PHE A 5 25.58 -4.61 3.08
CA PHE A 5 26.22 -5.21 1.91
C PHE A 5 26.62 -4.17 0.86
N SER A 6 26.30 -2.88 1.00
CA SER A 6 26.71 -1.85 0.05
C SER A 6 28.05 -1.22 0.45
N PHE A 7 29.10 -1.43 -0.36
CA PHE A 7 30.37 -0.71 -0.19
C PHE A 7 30.39 0.54 -1.06
N PRO A 8 31.09 1.61 -0.65
CA PRO A 8 31.35 2.75 -1.52
C PRO A 8 32.15 2.31 -2.75
N LYS A 9 31.68 2.66 -3.95
CA LYS A 9 32.35 2.31 -5.23
C LYS A 9 33.84 2.67 -5.27
N THR A 10 34.23 3.73 -4.57
CA THR A 10 35.63 4.17 -4.43
C THR A 10 36.49 3.19 -3.64
N LYS A 11 35.96 2.57 -2.58
CA LYS A 11 36.70 1.57 -1.79
C LYS A 11 36.82 0.24 -2.53
N GLU A 12 35.79 -0.12 -3.30
CA GLU A 12 35.79 -1.29 -4.17
C GLU A 12 36.84 -1.17 -5.30
N GLN A 13 36.94 0.01 -5.93
CA GLN A 13 37.98 0.29 -6.93
C GLN A 13 39.40 0.32 -6.35
N MET A 14 39.57 0.82 -5.12
CA MET A 14 40.86 0.80 -4.44
C MET A 14 41.29 -0.62 -4.07
N ALA A 15 40.39 -1.42 -3.50
CA ALA A 15 40.64 -2.84 -3.22
C ALA A 15 40.99 -3.61 -4.51
N TRP A 16 40.31 -3.30 -5.62
CA TRP A 16 40.61 -3.89 -6.92
C TRP A 16 42.02 -3.57 -7.42
N LYS A 17 42.45 -2.30 -7.28
CA LYS A 17 43.80 -1.88 -7.67
C LYS A 17 44.89 -2.59 -6.86
N GLU A 18 44.62 -2.84 -5.59
CA GLU A 18 45.53 -3.51 -4.66
C GLU A 18 45.64 -5.02 -4.96
N ILE A 19 44.51 -5.69 -5.19
CA ILE A 19 44.45 -7.10 -5.59
C ILE A 19 45.16 -7.33 -6.94
N LYS A 20 44.92 -6.45 -7.92
CA LYS A 20 45.57 -6.52 -9.23
C LYS A 20 47.09 -6.33 -9.14
N CYS A 21 47.54 -5.36 -8.33
CA CYS A 21 48.97 -5.11 -8.10
C CYS A 21 49.68 -6.30 -7.43
N HIS A 22 49.01 -6.98 -6.49
CA HIS A 22 49.54 -8.19 -5.87
C HIS A 22 49.65 -9.35 -6.86
N ALA A 23 48.65 -9.53 -7.73
CA ALA A 23 48.64 -10.66 -8.64
C ALA A 23 49.57 -10.48 -9.85
N ASP A 24 49.76 -9.25 -10.32
CA ASP A 24 50.79 -8.91 -11.32
C ASP A 24 52.21 -9.16 -10.77
N LYS A 25 52.44 -8.96 -9.46
CA LYS A 25 53.73 -9.27 -8.80
C LYS A 25 54.01 -10.77 -8.67
N GLU A 26 52.98 -11.59 -8.52
CA GLU A 26 53.12 -13.05 -8.37
C GLU A 26 53.02 -13.81 -9.72
N GLY A 27 52.87 -13.10 -10.85
CA GLY A 27 52.93 -13.69 -12.18
C GLY A 27 51.70 -14.54 -12.56
N ILE A 28 50.56 -14.33 -11.89
CA ILE A 28 49.34 -15.11 -12.09
C ILE A 28 48.62 -14.60 -13.36
N THR A 29 48.68 -15.37 -14.45
CA THR A 29 48.17 -14.98 -15.78
C THR A 29 46.72 -15.40 -16.05
N VAL A 30 46.07 -16.13 -15.14
CA VAL A 30 44.68 -16.58 -15.30
C VAL A 30 43.80 -15.89 -14.26
N PHE A 31 43.43 -14.64 -14.54
CA PHE A 31 42.22 -14.05 -13.97
C PHE A 31 41.06 -14.39 -14.90
N GLN A 32 40.64 -15.66 -14.91
CA GLN A 32 39.44 -16.05 -15.64
C GLN A 32 38.19 -15.70 -14.84
N PRO A 33 37.13 -15.17 -15.47
CA PRO A 33 35.92 -14.70 -14.79
C PRO A 33 35.05 -15.81 -14.17
N ASP A 34 35.38 -17.08 -14.41
CA ASP A 34 34.49 -18.23 -14.14
C ASP A 34 34.97 -19.17 -13.03
N ASP A 35 36.09 -18.88 -12.35
CA ASP A 35 36.48 -19.67 -11.18
C ASP A 35 35.68 -19.24 -9.95
N SER A 36 34.77 -20.13 -9.53
CA SER A 36 33.88 -20.04 -8.35
C SER A 36 34.58 -19.73 -7.01
N HIS A 37 35.92 -19.71 -6.98
CA HIS A 37 36.74 -19.39 -5.80
C HIS A 37 37.50 -18.06 -5.90
N SER A 38 37.35 -17.32 -7.00
CA SER A 38 37.99 -16.01 -7.18
C SER A 38 37.21 -14.90 -6.48
N PRO A 39 37.87 -13.83 -5.97
CA PRO A 39 37.19 -12.65 -5.41
C PRO A 39 36.18 -12.01 -6.37
N HIS A 40 36.33 -12.25 -7.68
CA HIS A 40 35.39 -11.87 -8.72
C HIS A 40 34.07 -12.61 -8.68
N ALA A 41 34.09 -13.93 -8.45
CA ALA A 41 32.87 -14.71 -8.29
C ALA A 41 32.06 -14.18 -7.10
N ILE A 42 32.73 -13.90 -5.97
CA ILE A 42 32.09 -13.34 -4.77
C ILE A 42 31.50 -11.94 -5.03
N CYS A 43 32.20 -11.11 -5.82
CA CYS A 43 31.73 -9.77 -6.17
C CYS A 43 30.59 -9.78 -7.21
N TYR A 44 30.70 -10.64 -8.23
CA TYR A 44 29.70 -10.84 -9.27
C TYR A 44 28.41 -11.39 -8.65
N ASP A 45 28.51 -12.47 -7.88
CA ASP A 45 27.41 -13.11 -7.17
C ASP A 45 26.72 -12.10 -6.24
N LYS A 46 27.48 -11.29 -5.49
CA LYS A 46 26.95 -10.19 -4.69
C LYS A 46 26.20 -9.14 -5.51
N THR A 47 26.73 -8.68 -6.64
CA THR A 47 26.05 -7.66 -7.47
C THR A 47 24.78 -8.20 -8.11
N VAL A 48 24.78 -9.48 -8.49
CA VAL A 48 23.61 -10.21 -8.98
C VAL A 48 22.59 -10.37 -7.85
N PHE A 49 22.98 -10.84 -6.66
CA PHE A 49 22.12 -10.92 -5.48
C PHE A 49 21.53 -9.57 -5.08
N LEU A 50 22.30 -8.48 -5.08
CA LEU A 50 21.78 -7.14 -4.75
C LEU A 50 20.77 -6.66 -5.79
N LYS A 51 21.00 -6.97 -7.08
CA LYS A 51 20.10 -6.62 -8.18
C LYS A 51 18.81 -7.43 -8.11
N GLU A 52 18.91 -8.73 -7.87
CA GLU A 52 17.77 -9.64 -7.69
C GLU A 52 16.96 -9.30 -6.44
N GLN A 53 17.62 -9.04 -5.30
CA GLN A 53 16.96 -8.64 -4.07
C GLN A 53 16.27 -7.28 -4.21
N LYS A 54 16.88 -6.33 -4.94
CA LYS A 54 16.23 -5.05 -5.25
C LYS A 54 15.02 -5.24 -6.17
N ALA A 55 15.13 -6.09 -7.20
CA ALA A 55 14.01 -6.42 -8.08
C ALA A 55 12.87 -7.13 -7.32
N SER A 56 13.20 -8.08 -6.45
CA SER A 56 12.24 -8.77 -5.56
C SER A 56 11.56 -7.80 -4.60
N ASN A 57 12.30 -6.89 -3.97
CA ASN A 57 11.71 -5.85 -3.12
C ASN A 57 10.78 -4.91 -3.89
N ILE A 58 11.14 -4.51 -5.12
CA ILE A 58 10.28 -3.70 -5.98
C ILE A 58 9.02 -4.47 -6.35
N PHE A 59 9.15 -5.76 -6.68
CA PHE A 59 8.01 -6.63 -6.99
C PHE A 59 7.09 -6.81 -5.78
N LEU A 60 7.64 -7.01 -4.58
CA LEU A 60 6.88 -7.10 -3.33
C LEU A 60 6.15 -5.79 -3.01
N LEU A 61 6.76 -4.63 -3.29
CA LEU A 61 6.08 -3.34 -3.14
C LEU A 61 4.93 -3.21 -4.14
N PHE A 62 5.16 -3.63 -5.39
CA PHE A 62 4.16 -3.57 -6.45
C PHE A 62 2.97 -4.51 -6.16
N SER A 63 3.21 -5.74 -5.71
CA SER A 63 2.16 -6.69 -5.37
C SER A 63 1.32 -6.20 -4.19
N LYS A 64 1.96 -5.64 -3.14
CA LYS A 64 1.25 -5.01 -2.02
C LYS A 64 0.38 -3.83 -2.48
N LEU A 65 0.91 -2.99 -3.37
CA LEU A 65 0.14 -1.87 -3.94
C LEU A 65 -1.05 -2.37 -4.75
N PHE A 66 -0.87 -3.42 -5.55
CA PHE A 66 -1.92 -4.02 -6.35
C PHE A 66 -3.05 -4.62 -5.50
N ILE A 67 -2.70 -5.35 -4.42
CA ILE A 67 -3.66 -5.89 -3.47
C ILE A 67 -4.47 -4.75 -2.83
N LEU A 68 -3.81 -3.66 -2.43
CA LEU A 68 -4.46 -2.50 -1.83
C LEU A 68 -5.48 -1.87 -2.79
N ILE A 69 -5.12 -1.69 -4.06
CA ILE A 69 -6.01 -1.13 -5.10
C ILE A 69 -7.20 -2.06 -5.35
N THR A 70 -6.96 -3.37 -5.48
CA THR A 70 -8.01 -4.35 -5.75
C THR A 70 -9.02 -4.41 -4.60
N LEU A 71 -8.53 -4.41 -3.35
CA LEU A 71 -9.35 -4.39 -2.16
C LEU A 71 -10.22 -3.11 -2.11
N LEU A 72 -9.64 -1.96 -2.43
CA LEU A 72 -10.35 -0.68 -2.55
C LEU A 72 -11.51 -0.75 -3.55
N ILE A 73 -11.25 -1.27 -4.75
CA ILE A 73 -12.25 -1.40 -5.81
C ILE A 73 -13.37 -2.35 -5.38
N SER A 74 -13.03 -3.49 -4.78
CA SER A 74 -14.02 -4.45 -4.28
C SER A 74 -14.93 -3.86 -3.20
N GLY A 75 -14.38 -3.10 -2.25
CA GLY A 75 -15.16 -2.46 -1.18
C GLY A 75 -16.14 -1.42 -1.73
N ALA A 76 -15.67 -0.57 -2.64
CA ALA A 76 -16.52 0.39 -3.34
C ALA A 76 -17.62 -0.32 -4.16
N PHE A 77 -17.28 -1.41 -4.85
CA PHE A 77 -18.21 -2.18 -5.67
C PHE A 77 -19.32 -2.81 -4.83
N ILE A 78 -18.99 -3.49 -3.73
CA ILE A 78 -19.97 -4.12 -2.83
C ILE A 78 -20.95 -3.07 -2.28
N MET A 79 -20.44 -1.91 -1.89
CA MET A 79 -21.28 -0.81 -1.41
C MET A 79 -22.28 -0.35 -2.48
N VAL A 80 -21.83 -0.18 -3.72
CA VAL A 80 -22.70 0.22 -4.84
C VAL A 80 -23.76 -0.83 -5.12
N VAL A 81 -23.38 -2.10 -5.21
CA VAL A 81 -24.31 -3.22 -5.48
C VAL A 81 -25.36 -3.35 -4.39
N LYS A 82 -24.96 -3.27 -3.11
CA LYS A 82 -25.89 -3.35 -1.98
C LYS A 82 -26.92 -2.22 -2.02
N ASN A 83 -26.48 -0.98 -2.22
CA ASN A 83 -27.39 0.17 -2.28
C ASN A 83 -28.33 0.10 -3.49
N LEU A 84 -27.86 -0.43 -4.63
CA LEU A 84 -28.71 -0.64 -5.80
C LEU A 84 -29.76 -1.74 -5.55
N ALA A 85 -29.39 -2.81 -4.86
CA ALA A 85 -30.32 -3.88 -4.49
C ALA A 85 -31.41 -3.39 -3.53
N GLU A 86 -31.07 -2.49 -2.60
CA GLU A 86 -32.02 -1.92 -1.65
C GLU A 86 -32.82 -0.72 -2.22
N MET A 87 -32.48 -0.24 -3.43
CA MET A 87 -33.08 0.95 -4.05
C MET A 87 -34.60 0.85 -4.25
N SER A 88 -35.11 -0.33 -4.67
CA SER A 88 -36.55 -0.55 -4.86
C SER A 88 -37.32 -0.49 -3.54
N SER A 89 -36.71 -0.97 -2.46
CA SER A 89 -37.26 -0.87 -1.10
C SER A 89 -37.32 0.58 -0.63
N TYR A 90 -36.26 1.36 -0.90
CA TYR A 90 -36.25 2.80 -0.63
C TYR A 90 -37.36 3.53 -1.39
N GLN A 91 -37.51 3.30 -2.70
CA GLN A 91 -38.55 3.96 -3.49
C GLN A 91 -39.94 3.79 -2.88
N ARG A 92 -40.33 2.56 -2.56
CA ARG A 92 -41.66 2.28 -1.97
C ARG A 92 -41.87 2.97 -0.62
N ARG A 93 -40.82 3.03 0.22
CA ARG A 93 -40.88 3.68 1.54
C ARG A 93 -40.95 5.21 1.41
N TYR A 94 -40.23 5.80 0.46
CA TYR A 94 -40.24 7.24 0.26
C TYR A 94 -41.51 7.72 -0.48
N GLU A 95 -42.11 6.92 -1.36
CA GLU A 95 -43.45 7.17 -1.92
C GLU A 95 -44.53 7.21 -0.84
N PHE A 96 -44.46 6.28 0.13
CA PHE A 96 -45.33 6.28 1.30
C PHE A 96 -45.15 7.56 2.14
N PHE A 97 -43.90 7.96 2.42
CA PHE A 97 -43.66 9.21 3.14
C PHE A 97 -44.07 10.46 2.34
N HIS A 98 -44.01 10.40 1.01
CA HIS A 98 -44.49 11.49 0.16
C HIS A 98 -46.01 11.64 0.29
N SER A 99 -46.73 10.51 0.32
CA SER A 99 -48.17 10.46 0.57
C SER A 99 -48.55 10.96 1.97
N MET A 100 -47.65 10.86 2.95
CA MET A 100 -47.80 11.46 4.30
C MET A 100 -47.49 12.96 4.36
N GLY A 101 -47.16 13.60 3.23
CA GLY A 101 -46.88 15.05 3.18
C GLY A 101 -45.42 15.43 3.43
N MET A 102 -44.48 14.48 3.44
CA MET A 102 -43.07 14.78 3.61
C MET A 102 -42.50 15.48 2.37
N LYS A 103 -41.84 16.63 2.57
CA LYS A 103 -41.21 17.40 1.49
C LYS A 103 -40.08 16.59 0.84
N GLN A 104 -40.01 16.58 -0.49
CA GLN A 104 -38.98 15.86 -1.24
C GLN A 104 -37.54 16.27 -0.85
N LYS A 105 -37.32 17.51 -0.39
CA LYS A 105 -36.01 17.96 0.11
C LYS A 105 -35.55 17.19 1.35
N GLU A 106 -36.46 16.94 2.30
CA GLU A 106 -36.17 16.16 3.52
C GLU A 106 -35.94 14.68 3.18
N GLN A 107 -36.72 14.15 2.23
CA GLN A 107 -36.54 12.79 1.73
C GLN A 107 -35.15 12.54 1.16
N LYS A 108 -34.67 13.43 0.28
CA LYS A 108 -33.32 13.31 -0.30
C LYS A 108 -32.22 13.43 0.75
N LYS A 109 -32.42 14.26 1.78
CA LYS A 109 -31.46 14.41 2.89
C LYS A 109 -31.39 13.14 3.74
N ILE A 110 -32.53 12.58 4.15
CA ILE A 110 -32.59 11.35 4.95
C ILE A 110 -32.00 10.18 4.16
N LEU A 111 -32.36 10.04 2.89
CA LEU A 111 -31.81 8.98 2.03
C LEU A 111 -30.29 9.10 1.88
N SER A 112 -29.78 10.31 1.64
CA SER A 112 -28.34 10.53 1.55
C SER A 112 -27.63 10.16 2.85
N PHE A 113 -28.26 10.43 4.00
CA PHE A 113 -27.72 10.08 5.31
C PHE A 113 -27.73 8.57 5.55
N GLU A 114 -28.80 7.87 5.19
CA GLU A 114 -28.91 6.42 5.34
C GLU A 114 -27.83 5.68 4.52
N ILE A 115 -27.63 6.08 3.26
CA ILE A 115 -26.59 5.54 2.38
C ILE A 115 -25.18 5.86 2.92
N CYS A 116 -24.95 7.08 3.40
CA CYS A 116 -23.65 7.47 3.95
C CYS A 116 -23.36 6.80 5.29
N SER A 117 -24.38 6.55 6.13
CA SER A 117 -24.21 5.99 7.47
C SER A 117 -23.58 4.60 7.44
N VAL A 118 -24.08 3.71 6.58
CA VAL A 118 -23.55 2.34 6.42
C VAL A 118 -22.06 2.37 6.04
N ALA A 119 -21.70 3.28 5.14
CA ALA A 119 -20.34 3.43 4.65
C ALA A 119 -19.41 4.09 5.68
N ASN A 120 -19.92 5.06 6.44
CA ASN A 120 -19.20 5.70 7.53
C ASN A 120 -18.90 4.73 8.67
N ILE A 121 -19.84 3.81 8.99
CA ILE A 121 -19.60 2.74 9.97
C ILE A 121 -18.47 1.84 9.50
N ALA A 122 -18.50 1.38 8.24
CA ALA A 122 -17.44 0.54 7.68
C ALA A 122 -16.08 1.25 7.67
N LEU A 123 -16.04 2.55 7.33
CA LEU A 123 -14.82 3.37 7.42
C LEU A 123 -14.30 3.48 8.86
N GLY A 124 -15.19 3.72 9.83
CA GLY A 124 -14.84 3.77 11.24
C GLY A 124 -14.22 2.46 11.74
N THR A 125 -14.83 1.32 11.39
CA THR A 125 -14.28 -0.01 11.71
C THR A 125 -12.91 -0.23 11.05
N GLY A 126 -12.75 0.18 9.79
CA GLY A 126 -11.48 0.10 9.07
C GLY A 126 -10.37 0.93 9.72
N ILE A 127 -10.67 2.14 10.17
CA ILE A 127 -9.72 2.99 10.91
C ILE A 127 -9.33 2.35 12.25
N CYS A 128 -10.30 1.78 12.97
CA CYS A 128 -10.04 1.09 14.23
C CYS A 128 -9.08 -0.11 14.03
N LEU A 129 -9.35 -0.94 13.01
CA LEU A 129 -8.46 -2.05 12.63
C LEU A 129 -7.06 -1.56 12.20
N ALA A 130 -6.98 -0.46 11.45
CA ALA A 130 -5.71 0.13 11.05
C ALA A 130 -4.89 0.61 12.26
N LEU A 131 -5.54 1.18 13.27
CA LEU A 131 -4.88 1.57 14.52
C LEU A 131 -4.39 0.34 15.31
N LEU A 132 -5.21 -0.70 15.44
CA LEU A 132 -4.80 -1.96 16.08
C LEU A 132 -3.58 -2.59 15.38
N TYR A 133 -3.56 -2.55 14.05
CA TYR A 133 -2.41 -3.01 13.27
C TYR A 133 -1.14 -2.19 13.58
N VAL A 134 -1.24 -0.87 13.67
CA VAL A 134 -0.07 -0.02 14.02
C VAL A 134 0.41 -0.31 15.44
N MET A 135 -0.50 -0.52 16.40
CA MET A 135 -0.13 -0.83 17.79
C MET A 135 0.59 -2.18 17.91
N THR A 136 0.11 -3.21 17.21
CA THR A 136 0.79 -4.52 17.17
C THR A 136 2.14 -4.43 16.47
N TYR A 137 2.25 -3.64 15.41
CA TYR A 137 3.50 -3.39 14.69
C TYR A 137 4.53 -2.65 15.56
N LEU A 138 4.11 -1.64 16.33
CA LEU A 138 4.94 -0.94 17.30
C LEU A 138 5.48 -1.91 18.36
N HIS A 139 4.62 -2.74 18.92
CA HIS A 139 5.00 -3.71 19.94
C HIS A 139 6.03 -4.73 19.43
N TRP A 140 5.88 -5.19 18.19
CA TRP A 140 6.83 -6.11 17.55
C TRP A 140 8.19 -5.45 17.29
N TYR A 141 8.21 -4.18 16.90
CA TYR A 141 9.45 -3.42 16.69
C TYR A 141 10.19 -3.12 18.00
N ASP A 142 9.46 -2.77 19.06
CA ASP A 142 10.05 -2.58 20.39
C ASP A 142 10.70 -3.87 20.90
N ALA A 143 10.09 -5.03 20.62
CA ALA A 143 10.68 -6.34 20.93
C ALA A 143 11.96 -6.63 20.13
N MET A 144 12.10 -6.06 18.93
CA MET A 144 13.29 -6.18 18.07
C MET A 144 14.41 -5.19 18.44
N GLY A 145 14.15 -4.19 19.29
CA GLY A 145 15.14 -3.20 19.73
C GLY A 145 15.48 -2.11 18.70
N GLU A 146 14.73 -1.99 17.60
CA GLU A 146 14.93 -0.95 16.58
C GLU A 146 13.90 0.18 16.72
N LYS A 147 14.36 1.44 16.69
CA LYS A 147 13.46 2.61 16.76
C LYS A 147 12.80 2.88 15.41
N ILE A 148 11.48 3.00 15.40
CA ILE A 148 10.71 3.36 14.20
C ILE A 148 11.08 4.77 13.72
N SER A 149 11.40 4.88 12.43
CA SER A 149 11.65 6.17 11.78
C SER A 149 10.38 7.02 11.73
N THR A 150 10.49 8.31 12.04
CA THR A 150 9.41 9.30 11.87
C THR A 150 8.85 9.35 10.45
N THR A 151 9.65 8.96 9.45
CA THR A 151 9.23 8.87 8.04
C THR A 151 8.10 7.87 7.82
N PHE A 152 8.05 6.77 8.61
CA PHE A 152 7.00 5.75 8.50
C PHE A 152 5.62 6.34 8.78
N TRP A 153 5.49 7.13 9.84
CA TRP A 153 4.24 7.77 10.24
C TRP A 153 3.69 8.70 9.17
N ILE A 154 4.56 9.44 8.48
CA ILE A 154 4.17 10.33 7.38
C ILE A 154 3.57 9.51 6.22
N TYR A 155 4.20 8.40 5.83
CA TYR A 155 3.68 7.55 4.76
C TYR A 155 2.37 6.85 5.14
N TRP A 156 2.28 6.36 6.37
CA TRP A 156 1.07 5.72 6.88
C TRP A 156 -0.12 6.70 6.87
N LEU A 157 0.08 7.91 7.40
CA LEU A 157 -0.95 8.93 7.46
C LEU A 157 -1.38 9.39 6.06
N LYS A 158 -0.44 9.54 5.12
CA LYS A 158 -0.75 9.82 3.71
C LYS A 158 -1.60 8.72 3.07
N LEU A 159 -1.25 7.45 3.28
CA LEU A 159 -2.00 6.31 2.73
C LEU A 159 -3.43 6.25 3.27
N VAL A 160 -3.59 6.37 4.60
CA VAL A 160 -4.91 6.39 5.24
C VAL A 160 -5.73 7.59 4.76
N GLY A 161 -5.10 8.77 4.66
CA GLY A 161 -5.76 9.98 4.15
C GLY A 161 -6.27 9.82 2.71
N ILE A 162 -5.45 9.30 1.80
CA ILE A 162 -5.84 9.03 0.40
C ILE A 162 -7.00 8.04 0.34
N TYR A 163 -6.94 6.96 1.14
CA TYR A 163 -8.01 5.97 1.22
C TYR A 163 -9.35 6.59 1.62
N ILE A 164 -9.37 7.41 2.67
CA ILE A 164 -10.57 8.09 3.16
C ILE A 164 -11.12 9.03 2.08
N ILE A 165 -10.26 9.80 1.42
CA ILE A 165 -10.68 10.75 0.37
C ILE A 165 -11.37 9.99 -0.78
N ILE A 166 -10.76 8.92 -1.28
CA ILE A 166 -11.33 8.11 -2.38
C ILE A 166 -12.71 7.58 -1.98
N GLN A 167 -12.83 7.03 -0.76
CA GLN A 167 -14.10 6.49 -0.26
C GLN A 167 -15.19 7.57 -0.17
N ILE A 168 -14.88 8.75 0.38
CA ILE A 168 -15.84 9.87 0.47
C ILE A 168 -16.26 10.34 -0.94
N VAL A 169 -15.33 10.39 -1.90
CA VAL A 169 -15.63 10.79 -3.28
C VAL A 169 -16.59 9.80 -3.93
N VAL A 170 -16.33 8.50 -3.82
CA VAL A 170 -17.20 7.43 -4.36
C VAL A 170 -18.59 7.51 -3.75
N GLN A 171 -18.69 7.69 -2.42
CA GLN A 171 -19.97 7.84 -1.72
C GLN A 171 -20.76 9.05 -2.23
N LYS A 172 -20.13 10.22 -2.33
CA LYS A 172 -20.79 11.44 -2.85
C LYS A 172 -21.25 11.29 -4.29
N LEU A 173 -20.46 10.62 -5.13
CA LEU A 173 -20.80 10.36 -6.53
C LEU A 173 -22.01 9.44 -6.63
N PHE A 174 -22.07 8.41 -5.80
CA PHE A 174 -23.22 7.50 -5.72
C PHE A 174 -24.49 8.19 -5.20
N VAL A 175 -24.40 9.01 -4.15
CA VAL A 175 -25.56 9.78 -3.64
C VAL A 175 -26.12 10.71 -4.71
N ARG A 176 -25.26 11.37 -5.50
CA ARG A 176 -25.70 12.20 -6.64
C ARG A 176 -26.42 11.37 -7.71
N TYR A 177 -25.92 10.17 -8.00
CA TYR A 177 -26.55 9.26 -8.95
C TYR A 177 -27.95 8.83 -8.49
N VAL A 178 -28.09 8.42 -7.23
CA VAL A 178 -29.38 8.01 -6.64
C VAL A 178 -30.36 9.19 -6.58
N ASN A 179 -29.92 10.36 -6.13
CA ASN A 179 -30.77 11.56 -6.05
C ASN A 179 -31.28 12.09 -7.39
N LYS A 180 -30.63 11.72 -8.51
CA LYS A 180 -31.08 12.04 -9.87
C LYS A 180 -32.15 11.06 -10.36
N ARG A 181 -32.21 9.85 -9.79
CA ARG A 181 -33.16 8.78 -10.16
C ARG A 181 -34.42 8.74 -9.30
N ILE A 182 -34.45 9.47 -8.17
CA ILE A 182 -35.59 9.65 -7.25
C ILE A 182 -36.10 11.08 -7.38
#